data_AF-A0A350EU04-F1
#
_entry.id   AF-A0A350EU04-F1
#
_cell.length_a   1.000
_cell.length_b   1.000
_cell.length_c   1.000
_cell.angle_alpha   90.00
_cell.angle_beta   90.00
_cell.angle_gamma   90.00
#
_symmetry.space_group_name_H-M   'P 1'
#
loop_
_entity.id
_entity.type
_entity.pdbx_description
1 polymer ?
#
loop_
_entity_poly.entity_id
_entity_poly.type
_entity_poly.pdbx_seq_one_letter_code
_entity_poly.pdbx_strand_id
1 'polypeptide(L)' 'CTDGLVDGLYNNNIVEFLRPNETASINDQTAGVLVKEALARSGRDNTTALVVQVA' A
#
# COMPACT_ATOMS: atom_id res chain seq x y z
N CYS A 1 -1.10 -6.87 -6.04
CA CYS A 1 -1.27 -5.44 -6.40
C CYS A 1 -0.92 -5.25 -7.87
N THR A 2 -1.28 -4.12 -8.47
CA THR A 2 -0.86 -3.76 -9.84
C THR A 2 0.50 -3.05 -9.85
N ASP A 3 1.11 -2.96 -11.02
CA ASP A 3 2.32 -2.20 -11.32
C ASP A 3 2.22 -0.73 -10.93
N GLY A 4 1.08 -0.08 -11.15
CA GLY A 4 0.83 1.29 -10.67
C GLY A 4 1.07 1.49 -9.17
N LEU A 5 0.90 0.45 -8.34
CA LEU A 5 1.25 0.53 -6.91
C LEU A 5 2.76 0.53 -6.67
N VAL A 6 3.49 -0.33 -7.38
CA VAL A 6 4.94 -0.47 -7.25
C VAL A 6 5.66 0.75 -7.84
N ASP A 7 5.16 1.29 -8.94
CA ASP A 7 5.69 2.51 -9.54
C ASP A 7 5.45 3.74 -8.65
N GLY A 8 4.35 3.77 -7.91
CA GLY A 8 4.03 4.85 -6.97
C GLY A 8 4.82 4.79 -5.67
N LEU A 9 5.03 3.61 -5.09
CA LEU A 9 5.58 3.45 -3.74
C LEU A 9 6.93 2.74 -3.66
N TYR A 10 7.37 2.01 -4.68
CA TYR A 10 8.50 1.08 -4.60
C TYR A 10 8.32 0.00 -3.52
N ASN A 11 8.99 -1.14 -3.69
CA ASN A 11 8.85 -2.28 -2.78
C ASN A 11 9.16 -1.93 -1.31
N ASN A 12 10.19 -1.10 -1.07
CA ASN A 12 10.59 -0.75 0.28
C ASN A 12 9.54 0.10 1.01
N ASN A 13 8.88 1.07 0.36
CA ASN A 13 7.85 1.82 1.07
C ASN A 13 6.60 0.99 1.30
N ILE A 14 6.23 0.10 0.37
CA ILE A 14 5.12 -0.85 0.58
C ILE A 14 5.34 -1.66 1.86
N VAL A 15 6.57 -2.16 2.08
CA VAL A 15 6.92 -2.88 3.32
C VAL A 15 6.77 -2.00 4.56
N GLU A 16 7.20 -0.74 4.52
CA GLU A 16 7.03 0.19 5.64
C GLU A 16 5.55 0.47 5.96
N PHE A 17 4.68 0.59 4.95
CA PHE A 17 3.23 0.73 5.14
C PHE A 17 2.55 -0.54 5.69
N LEU A 18 3.11 -1.71 5.41
CA LEU A 18 2.60 -2.99 5.90
C LEU A 18 3.21 -3.39 7.25
N ARG A 19 4.25 -2.72 7.73
CA ARG A 19 4.86 -3.06 9.01
C ARG A 19 3.91 -2.65 10.15
N PRO A 20 3.46 -3.59 11.01
CA PRO A 20 2.68 -3.23 12.19
C PRO A 20 3.51 -2.32 13.08
N ASN A 21 2.93 -1.21 13.54
CA ASN A 21 3.52 -0.38 14.59
C ASN A 21 2.70 -0.55 15.87
N GLU A 22 3.26 -0.12 17.02
CA GLU A 22 2.65 -0.38 18.35
C GLU A 22 1.19 0.12 18.48
N THR A 23 0.74 1.00 17.60
CA THR A 23 -0.59 1.63 17.64
C THR A 23 -1.48 1.32 16.44
N ALA A 24 -0.97 0.70 15.36
CA ALA A 24 -1.74 0.39 14.16
C ALA A 24 -1.45 -1.03 13.65
N SER A 25 -2.45 -1.89 13.80
CA SER A 25 -2.52 -3.18 13.12
C SER A 25 -2.94 -2.99 11.66
N ILE A 26 -2.48 -3.89 10.79
CA ILE A 26 -3.04 -4.03 9.43
C ILE A 26 -4.55 -4.26 9.58
N ASN A 27 -5.34 -3.41 8.93
CA ASN A 27 -6.79 -3.41 8.99
C ASN A 27 -7.38 -3.11 7.62
N ASP A 28 -8.71 -3.07 7.53
CA ASP A 28 -9.45 -2.88 6.27
C ASP A 28 -9.08 -1.58 5.52
N GLN A 29 -8.46 -0.61 6.20
CA GLN A 29 -8.01 0.65 5.61
C GLN A 29 -6.61 0.59 5.01
N THR A 30 -5.77 -0.40 5.36
CA THR A 30 -4.37 -0.49 4.91
C THR A 30 -4.25 -0.51 3.39
N ALA A 31 -5.13 -1.27 2.70
CA ALA A 31 -5.18 -1.30 1.24
C ALA A 31 -5.52 0.09 0.65
N GLY A 32 -6.44 0.82 1.28
CA GLY A 32 -6.82 2.17 0.85
C GLY A 32 -5.70 3.19 1.03
N VAL A 33 -4.93 3.10 2.11
CA VAL A 33 -3.74 3.94 2.34
C VAL A 33 -2.69 3.71 1.26
N LEU A 34 -2.38 2.45 0.94
CA LEU A 34 -1.45 2.10 -0.13
C LEU A 34 -1.85 2.69 -1.48
N VAL A 35 -3.13 2.57 -1.87
CA VAL A 35 -3.62 3.14 -3.13
C VAL A 35 -3.51 4.66 -3.13
N LYS A 36 -3.93 5.33 -2.04
CA LYS A 36 -3.86 6.81 -1.95
C LYS A 36 -2.44 7.33 -2.06
N GLU A 37 -1.50 6.70 -1.37
CA GLU A 37 -0.09 7.12 -1.37
C GLU A 37 0.58 6.88 -2.73
N ALA A 38 0.29 5.76 -3.40
CA ALA A 38 0.79 5.51 -4.75
C ALA A 38 0.24 6.52 -5.77
N LEU A 39 -1.05 6.85 -5.69
CA LEU A 39 -1.67 7.87 -6.53
C LEU A 39 -1.10 9.27 -6.26
N ALA A 40 -0.82 9.61 -5.00
CA ALA A 40 -0.22 10.90 -4.65
C ALA A 40 1.19 11.09 -5.21
N ARG A 41 1.95 9.99 -5.42
CA ARG A 41 3.34 10.03 -5.87
C ARG A 41 3.51 9.92 -7.39
N SER A 42 2.74 9.05 -8.05
CA SER A 42 2.81 8.84 -9.50
C SER A 42 1.57 9.36 -10.21
N GLY A 43 0.38 8.97 -9.75
CA GLY A 43 -0.92 9.45 -10.26
C GLY A 43 -1.20 9.17 -11.74
N ARG A 44 -0.38 8.34 -12.39
CA ARG A 44 -0.41 8.13 -13.85
C ARG A 44 -1.08 6.83 -14.28
N ASP A 45 -1.34 5.92 -13.35
CA ASP A 45 -1.79 4.57 -13.68
C ASP A 45 -2.90 4.07 -12.75
N ASN A 46 -3.68 3.12 -13.26
CA ASN A 46 -4.72 2.43 -12.50
C ASN A 46 -4.08 1.58 -11.40
N THR A 47 -4.35 1.97 -10.16
CA THR A 47 -3.71 1.38 -8.98
C THR A 47 -4.71 0.52 -8.20
N THR A 48 -4.39 -0.77 -8.04
CA THR A 48 -5.19 -1.71 -7.22
C THR A 48 -4.32 -2.40 -6.17
N ALA A 49 -4.78 -2.43 -4.92
CA ALA A 49 -4.15 -3.14 -3.81
C ALA A 49 -5.11 -4.15 -3.17
N LEU A 50 -4.59 -5.34 -2.83
CA LEU A 50 -5.23 -6.34 -2.00
C LEU A 50 -4.25 -6.68 -0.89
N VAL A 51 -4.68 -6.54 0.37
CA VAL A 51 -3.86 -6.85 1.54
C VAL A 51 -4.45 -8.10 2.20
N VAL A 52 -3.60 -9.09 2.45
CA VAL A 52 -3.98 -10.34 3.11
C VAL A 52 -3.10 -10.49 4.34
N GLN A 53 -3.72 -10.48 5.52
CA GLN A 53 -3.04 -10.85 6.76
C GLN A 53 -3.12 -12.38 6.91
N VAL A 54 -1.96 -13.01 7.00
CA VAL A 54 -1.85 -14.45 7.30
C VAL A 54 -1.48 -14.59 8.77
N ALA A 55 -2.11 -15.55 9.46
CA ALA A 55 -1.84 -15.87 10.86
C ALA A 55 -0.51 -16.63 11.03
#